data_AF-A0A525K5V2-F1
#
_entry.id   AF-A0A525K5V2-F1
#
_cell.length_a   1.000
_cell.length_b   1.000
_cell.length_c   1.000
_cell.angle_alpha   90.00
_cell.angle_beta   90.00
_cell.angle_gamma   90.00
#
_symmetry.space_group_name_H-M   'P 1'
#
loop_
_entity.id
_entity.type
_entity.pdbx_description
1 polymer ?
#
loop_
_entity_poly.entity_id
_entity_poly.type
_entity_poly.pdbx_seq_one_letter_code
_entity_poly.pdbx_strand_id
1 'polypeptide(L)' 'MTGDQSRKLLVGDRVCWGEQFGTVTEKNWAGVTIKWDNSKEQSIIHNDMVPVEYVPMKLV' A
#
# COMPACT_ATOMS: atom_id res chain seq x y z
N MET A 1 6.00 -4.33 -5.53
CA MET A 1 5.50 -3.01 -5.97
C MET A 1 6.68 -2.08 -6.10
N THR A 2 6.79 -1.35 -7.20
CA THR A 2 7.84 -0.35 -7.41
C THR A 2 7.41 1.03 -6.90
N GLY A 3 8.34 1.97 -6.76
CA GLY A 3 8.03 3.36 -6.39
C GLY A 3 7.03 4.04 -7.33
N ASP A 4 7.13 3.77 -8.64
CA ASP A 4 6.21 4.36 -9.61
C ASP A 4 4.80 3.75 -9.54
N GLN A 5 4.69 2.49 -9.11
CA GLN A 5 3.40 1.88 -8.82
C GLN A 5 2.80 2.45 -7.54
N SER A 6 3.59 2.66 -6.48
CA SER A 6 3.06 3.21 -5.23
C SER A 6 2.63 4.68 -5.37
N ARG A 7 3.25 5.47 -6.25
CA ARG A 7 2.79 6.84 -6.59
C ARG A 7 1.40 6.87 -7.22
N LYS A 8 0.98 5.78 -7.88
CA LYS A 8 -0.35 5.65 -8.51
C LYS A 8 -1.45 5.21 -7.55
N LEU A 9 -1.11 4.71 -6.37
CA LEU A 9 -2.08 4.31 -5.36
C LEU A 9 -2.94 5.50 -4.90
N LEU A 10 -4.13 5.19 -4.41
CA LEU A 10 -5.05 6.13 -3.81
C LEU A 10 -5.35 5.70 -2.36
N VAL A 11 -5.73 6.67 -1.53
CA VAL A 11 -6.29 6.35 -0.21
C VAL A 11 -7.53 5.48 -0.41
N GLY A 12 -7.59 4.36 0.30
CA GLY A 12 -8.62 3.33 0.17
C GLY A 12 -8.23 2.15 -0.71
N ASP A 13 -7.15 2.22 -1.50
CA ASP A 13 -6.66 1.09 -2.27
C ASP A 13 -6.22 -0.07 -1.36
N ARG A 14 -6.45 -1.30 -1.83
CA ARG A 14 -6.01 -2.52 -1.17
C ARG A 14 -4.67 -3.00 -1.68
N VAL A 15 -3.85 -3.44 -0.75
CA VAL A 15 -2.52 -3.98 -1.01
C VAL A 15 -2.30 -5.23 -0.18
N CYS A 16 -1.32 -6.04 -0.56
CA CYS A 16 -0.90 -7.18 0.24
C CYS A 16 0.63 -7.28 0.31
N TRP A 17 1.12 -8.00 1.30
CA TRP A 17 2.48 -8.48 1.37
C TRP A 17 2.44 -9.94 1.84
N GLY A 18 2.66 -10.88 0.93
CA GLY A 18 2.39 -12.29 1.18
C GLY A 18 0.91 -12.51 1.55
N GLU A 19 0.66 -13.07 2.72
CA GLU A 19 -0.70 -13.33 3.24
C GLU A 19 -1.28 -12.15 4.07
N GLN A 20 -0.52 -11.07 4.26
CA GLN A 20 -0.99 -9.89 4.96
C GLN A 20 -1.67 -8.93 4.00
N PHE A 21 -2.89 -8.50 4.32
CA PHE A 21 -3.61 -7.50 3.54
C PHE A 21 -3.69 -6.19 4.29
N GLY A 22 -3.76 -5.07 3.55
CA GLY A 22 -3.85 -3.75 4.13
C GLY A 22 -4.53 -2.75 3.20
N THR A 23 -4.86 -1.61 3.77
CA THR A 23 -5.50 -0.48 3.08
C THR A 23 -4.60 0.74 3.16
N VAL A 24 -4.42 1.43 2.04
CA VAL A 24 -3.71 2.72 2.01
C VAL A 24 -4.55 3.76 2.77
N THR A 25 -4.02 4.30 3.86
CA THR A 25 -4.69 5.35 4.66
C THR A 25 -4.20 6.73 4.30
N GLU A 26 -2.95 6.85 3.83
CA GLU A 26 -2.38 8.13 3.39
C GLU A 26 -1.46 7.95 2.19
N LYS A 27 -1.40 8.99 1.34
CA LYS A 27 -0.38 9.16 0.31
C LYS A 27 0.06 10.62 0.26
N ASN A 28 1.38 10.83 0.26
CA ASN A 28 1.97 12.14 0.02
C ASN A 28 3.11 12.02 -1.01
N TRP A 29 3.88 13.10 -1.19
CA TRP A 29 4.97 13.12 -2.16
C TRP A 29 6.13 12.18 -1.80
N ALA A 30 6.29 11.84 -0.52
CA ALA A 30 7.39 11.02 -0.02
C ALA A 30 7.04 9.54 0.00
N GLY A 31 5.78 9.17 0.25
CA GLY A 31 5.38 7.78 0.41
C GLY A 31 3.90 7.54 0.63
N VAL A 32 3.60 6.32 1.08
CA VAL A 32 2.27 5.84 1.46
C VAL A 32 2.27 5.33 2.90
N THR A 33 1.15 5.46 3.59
CA THR A 33 0.88 4.78 4.86
C THR A 33 -0.16 3.70 4.61
N ILE A 34 0.14 2.49 5.05
CA ILE A 34 -0.74 1.32 4.93
C ILE A 34 -1.15 0.90 6.34
N LYS A 35 -2.46 0.77 6.55
CA LYS A 35 -3.01 0.07 7.71
C LYS A 35 -3.21 -1.40 7.34
N TRP A 36 -2.38 -2.26 7.90
CA TRP A 36 -2.50 -3.71 7.74
C TRP A 36 -3.65 -4.25 8.60
N ASP A 37 -4.43 -5.19 8.09
CA ASP A 37 -5.65 -5.68 8.76
C ASP A 37 -5.36 -6.32 10.12
N ASN A 38 -4.22 -7.03 10.22
CA ASN A 38 -3.80 -7.76 11.41
C ASN A 38 -2.65 -7.07 12.15
N SER A 39 -2.34 -5.81 11.85
CA SER A 39 -1.13 -5.15 12.35
C SER A 39 -1.29 -3.63 12.48
N LYS A 40 -0.23 -2.98 12.98
CA LYS A 40 -0.18 -1.51 13.07
C LYS A 40 0.04 -0.90 11.68
N GLU A 41 -0.16 0.41 11.62
CA GLU A 41 0.15 1.19 10.44
C GLU A 41 1.65 1.19 10.13
N GLN A 42 1.96 1.21 8.84
CA GLN A 42 3.32 1.26 8.33
C GLN A 42 3.43 2.31 7.23
N SER A 43 4.34 3.26 7.40
CA SER A 43 4.70 4.21 6.35
C SER A 43 5.89 3.70 5.55
N ILE A 44 5.76 3.73 4.22
CA ILE A 44 6.78 3.27 3.27
C ILE A 44 7.06 4.42 2.32
N ILE A 45 8.33 4.83 2.22
CA ILE A 45 8.73 5.86 1.26
C ILE A 45 8.79 5.27 -0.14
N HIS A 46 8.41 6.05 -1.15
CA HIS A 46 8.31 5.54 -2.53
C HIS A 46 9.63 4.98 -3.08
N ASN A 47 10.76 5.48 -2.61
CA ASN A 47 12.07 5.03 -3.09
C ASN A 47 12.57 3.76 -2.38
N ASP A 48 11.98 3.41 -1.24
CA ASP A 48 12.32 2.21 -0.46
C ASP A 48 11.12 1.24 -0.43
N MET A 49 10.37 1.15 -1.53
CA MET A 49 9.28 0.19 -1.61
C MET A 49 9.81 -1.22 -1.40
N VAL A 50 9.43 -1.81 -0.26
CA VAL A 50 9.59 -3.23 0.06
C VAL A 50 8.51 -4.04 -0.68
N PRO A 51 8.50 -5.39 -0.65
CA PRO A 51 7.70 -6.21 -1.56
C PRO A 51 6.21 -6.24 -1.17
N VAL A 52 5.55 -5.08 -1.24
CA VAL A 52 4.10 -4.90 -1.25
C VAL A 52 3.59 -5.21 -2.66
N GLU A 53 2.39 -5.72 -2.82
CA GLU A 53 1.70 -5.97 -4.09
C GLU A 53 0.33 -5.28 -4.09
N TYR A 54 -0.14 -4.83 -5.26
CA TYR A 54 -1.46 -4.24 -5.38
C TYR A 54 -2.51 -5.33 -5.50
N VAL A 55 -3.58 -5.21 -4.72
CA VAL A 55 -4.73 -6.12 -4.81
C VAL A 55 -5.85 -5.39 -5.53
N PRO A 56 -6.17 -5.74 -6.79
CA PRO A 56 -7.33 -5.18 -7.45
C PRO A 56 -8.57 -5.60 -6.65
N MET A 57 -9.29 -4.62 -6.09
CA MET A 57 -10.64 -4.89 -5.60
C MET A 57 -11.47 -5.34 -6.80
N LYS A 58 -11.87 -6.61 -6.84
CA LYS A 58 -13.01 -7.01 -7.67
C LYS A 58 -14.23 -6.31 -7.06
N LEU A 59 -14.70 -5.25 -7.71
CA LEU A 59 -16.09 -4.82 -7.52
C LEU A 59 -16.96 -6.01 -7.93
N VAL A 60 -17.69 -6.56 -6.96
CA VAL A 60 -18.74 -7.57 -7.16
C VAL A 60 -20.04 -6.84 -7.51
#